data_AF-A0A383CA67-F1
#
_entry.id   AF-A0A383CA67-F1
#
_cell.length_a   1.000
_cell.length_b   1.000
_cell.length_c   1.000
_cell.angle_alpha   90.00
_cell.angle_beta   90.00
_cell.angle_gamma   90.00
#
_symmetry.space_group_name_H-M   'P 1'
#
loop_
_entity.id
_entity.type
_entity.pdbx_description
1 polymer ?
#
loop_
_entity_poly.entity_id
_entity_poly.type
_entity_poly.pdbx_seq_one_letter_code
_entity_poly.pdbx_strand_id
1 'polypeptide(L)'
;MSASAEELLLRYRERFDGFPDPLFLAFEESLRALDKNLAQAELTNWVEAGMSIMQTSLRSWEAAAEYFRASSLMPEGTTWQIYKELGDQAKELTADSAPLAVAFLKSAPKIVKVPGFSSITDWGVLGRNLYKGNWKSSSLAGQFFEASPDLLLILSNEETSCLVEFLDELARHSYELAASCLSVAAEVLGLLEEADRLSYLSFGL
;
A
#
# COMPACT_ATOMS: atom_id res chain seq x y z
N MET A 1 27.05 -5.39 -2.68
CA MET A 1 26.56 -4.03 -2.40
C MET A 1 27.61 -3.08 -2.94
N SER A 2 27.21 -1.99 -3.57
CA SER A 2 28.10 -0.97 -4.11
C SER A 2 28.67 -0.10 -2.98
N ALA A 3 29.79 0.57 -3.23
CA ALA A 3 30.36 1.55 -2.29
C ALA A 3 29.36 2.67 -1.94
N SER A 4 28.49 3.04 -2.90
CA SER A 4 27.42 4.02 -2.69
C SER A 4 26.36 3.54 -1.69
N ALA A 5 25.93 2.27 -1.79
CA ALA A 5 24.97 1.72 -0.83
C ALA A 5 25.60 1.54 0.57
N GLU A 6 26.88 1.19 0.66
CA GLU A 6 27.62 1.19 1.93
C GLU A 6 27.69 2.58 2.57
N GLU A 7 27.91 3.63 1.75
CA GLU A 7 27.89 5.01 2.21
C GLU A 7 26.51 5.41 2.76
N LEU A 8 25.42 5.03 2.09
CA LEU A 8 24.06 5.26 2.58
C LEU A 8 23.80 4.54 3.92
N LEU A 9 24.22 3.28 4.07
CA LEU A 9 24.08 2.58 5.36
C LEU A 9 24.80 3.31 6.48
N LEU A 10 26.04 3.73 6.24
CA LEU A 10 26.83 4.44 7.25
C LEU A 10 26.19 5.79 7.60
N ARG A 11 25.78 6.56 6.59
CA ARG A 11 25.18 7.88 6.75
C ARG A 11 23.87 7.86 7.54
N TYR A 12 23.03 6.86 7.32
CA TYR A 12 21.70 6.82 7.93
C TYR A 12 21.61 5.94 9.17
N ARG A 13 22.64 5.14 9.52
CA ARG A 13 22.64 4.25 10.69
C ARG A 13 22.16 4.93 11.97
N GLU A 14 22.76 6.06 12.32
CA GLU A 14 22.43 6.82 13.55
C GLU A 14 20.99 7.32 13.55
N ARG A 15 20.33 7.46 12.38
CA ARG A 15 18.92 7.88 12.30
C ARG A 15 17.95 6.81 12.77
N PHE A 16 18.41 5.55 12.85
CA PHE A 16 17.62 4.43 13.37
C PHE A 16 17.84 4.20 14.87
N ASP A 17 18.76 4.93 15.51
CA ASP A 17 19.00 4.81 16.94
C ASP A 17 17.73 5.15 17.73
N GLY A 18 17.37 4.29 18.67
CA GLY A 18 16.14 4.42 19.46
C GLY A 18 14.88 3.82 18.83
N PHE A 19 14.96 3.28 17.60
CA PHE A 19 13.91 2.46 17.00
C PHE A 19 14.16 0.96 17.17
N PRO A 20 13.12 0.11 17.05
CA PRO A 20 13.29 -1.33 17.11
C PRO A 20 14.13 -1.90 15.96
N ASP A 21 14.96 -2.91 16.25
CA ASP A 21 15.82 -3.61 15.28
C ASP A 21 15.13 -4.02 13.96
N PRO A 22 13.86 -4.48 13.94
CA PRO A 22 13.19 -4.88 12.70
C PRO A 22 13.09 -3.76 11.65
N LEU A 23 13.16 -2.49 12.06
CA LEU A 23 13.16 -1.37 11.12
C LEU A 23 14.52 -1.25 10.41
N PHE A 24 15.62 -1.26 11.16
CA PHE A 24 16.96 -1.14 10.58
C PHE A 24 17.29 -2.35 9.70
N LEU A 25 16.90 -3.56 10.13
CA LEU A 25 17.07 -4.78 9.34
C LEU A 25 16.33 -4.69 8.00
N ALA A 26 15.06 -4.24 8.01
CA ALA A 26 14.29 -4.07 6.78
C ALA A 26 14.93 -3.05 5.83
N PHE A 27 15.44 -1.94 6.36
CA PHE A 27 16.18 -0.94 5.58
C PHE A 27 17.43 -1.55 4.93
N GLU A 28 18.27 -2.24 5.72
CA GLU A 28 19.53 -2.80 5.23
C GLU A 28 19.32 -3.89 4.17
N GLU A 29 18.38 -4.80 4.41
CA GLU A 29 18.03 -5.86 3.46
C GLU A 29 17.48 -5.28 2.15
N SER A 30 16.57 -4.31 2.25
CA SER A 30 16.00 -3.68 1.06
C SER A 30 17.02 -2.87 0.29
N LEU A 31 17.92 -2.13 0.96
CA LEU A 31 18.95 -1.38 0.27
C LEU A 31 19.85 -2.31 -0.55
N ARG A 32 20.25 -3.46 0.01
CA ARG A 32 21.04 -4.48 -0.70
C ARG A 32 20.31 -5.03 -1.92
N ALA A 33 19.00 -5.22 -1.83
CA ALA A 33 18.17 -5.69 -2.94
C ALA A 33 18.03 -4.65 -4.06
N LEU A 34 17.84 -3.39 -3.69
CA LEU A 34 17.58 -2.29 -4.64
C LEU A 34 18.86 -1.70 -5.26
N ASP A 35 20.02 -1.85 -4.60
CA ASP A 35 21.32 -1.32 -5.02
C ASP A 35 21.71 -1.71 -6.46
N LYS A 36 21.23 -2.85 -6.96
CA LYS A 36 21.49 -3.32 -8.32
C LYS A 36 20.53 -2.77 -9.37
N ASN A 37 19.37 -2.29 -8.93
CA ASN A 37 18.23 -1.97 -9.79
C ASN A 37 17.94 -0.47 -9.88
N LEU A 38 18.36 0.29 -8.86
CA LEU A 38 18.12 1.74 -8.76
C LEU A 38 19.43 2.51 -8.83
N ALA A 39 19.39 3.70 -9.44
CA ALA A 39 20.51 4.62 -9.43
C ALA A 39 20.73 5.23 -8.03
N GLN A 40 21.93 5.74 -7.77
CA GLN A 40 22.27 6.33 -6.46
C GLN A 40 21.32 7.46 -6.02
N ALA A 41 20.88 8.31 -6.95
CA ALA A 41 19.93 9.39 -6.66
C ALA A 41 18.53 8.83 -6.28
N GLU A 42 18.10 7.77 -6.94
CA GLU A 42 16.84 7.07 -6.67
C GLU A 42 16.90 6.37 -5.31
N LEU A 43 17.99 5.66 -5.01
CA LEU A 43 18.22 5.07 -3.69
C LEU A 43 18.17 6.12 -2.58
N THR A 44 18.82 7.27 -2.79
CA THR A 44 18.80 8.37 -1.81
C THR A 44 17.38 8.88 -1.56
N ASN A 45 16.61 9.12 -2.63
CA ASN A 45 15.21 9.54 -2.53
C ASN A 45 14.34 8.49 -1.83
N TRP A 46 14.58 7.21 -2.09
CA TRP A 46 13.91 6.09 -1.44
C TRP A 46 14.22 6.04 0.07
N VAL A 47 15.48 6.22 0.47
CA VAL A 47 15.84 6.31 1.89
C VAL A 47 15.13 7.49 2.55
N GLU A 48 15.19 8.67 1.95
CA GLU A 48 14.54 9.88 2.48
C GLU A 48 13.02 9.72 2.61
N ALA A 49 12.38 9.00 1.70
CA ALA A 49 10.96 8.68 1.82
C ALA A 49 10.67 7.81 3.06
N GLY A 50 11.46 6.74 3.28
CA GLY A 50 11.35 5.91 4.48
C GLY A 50 11.63 6.67 5.78
N MET A 51 12.61 7.58 5.78
CA MET A 51 12.90 8.46 6.91
C MET A 51 11.73 9.38 7.25
N SER A 52 11.11 9.96 6.23
CA SER A 52 9.92 10.81 6.39
C SER A 52 8.73 10.04 6.96
N ILE A 53 8.52 8.79 6.54
CA ILE A 53 7.47 7.92 7.09
C ILE A 53 7.75 7.64 8.57
N MET A 54 8.98 7.21 8.90
CA MET A 54 9.39 6.88 10.26
C MET A 54 9.18 8.04 11.25
N GLN A 55 9.45 9.27 10.82
CA GLN A 55 9.38 10.47 11.66
C GLN A 55 7.97 11.06 11.81
N THR A 56 6.95 10.47 11.17
CA THR A 56 5.59 11.02 11.19
C THR A 56 4.94 10.94 12.58
N SER A 57 5.16 9.85 13.32
CA SER A 57 4.66 9.66 14.69
C SER A 57 5.45 8.59 15.44
N LEU A 58 5.27 8.48 16.76
CA LEU A 58 5.94 7.48 17.61
C LEU A 58 5.72 6.01 17.17
N ARG A 59 4.62 5.71 16.46
CA ARG A 59 4.31 4.37 15.95
C ARG A 59 4.52 4.21 14.44
N SER A 60 4.92 5.27 13.74
CA SER A 60 5.08 5.23 12.28
C SER A 60 6.29 4.41 11.81
N TRP A 61 7.16 3.99 12.73
CA TRP A 61 8.28 3.10 12.44
C TRP A 61 7.83 1.76 11.82
N GLU A 62 6.65 1.24 12.18
CA GLU A 62 6.10 0.00 11.60
C GLU A 62 5.81 0.19 10.11
N ALA A 63 5.21 1.33 9.73
CA ALA A 63 4.96 1.68 8.34
C ALA A 63 6.27 1.88 7.57
N ALA A 64 7.28 2.52 8.18
CA ALA A 64 8.59 2.67 7.54
C ALA A 64 9.28 1.31 7.32
N ALA A 65 9.20 0.40 8.29
CA ALA A 65 9.75 -0.94 8.16
C ALA A 65 9.06 -1.71 7.04
N GLU A 66 7.74 -1.61 6.94
CA GLU A 66 6.98 -2.22 5.85
C GLU A 66 7.23 -1.54 4.50
N TYR A 67 7.52 -0.24 4.46
CA TYR A 67 7.87 0.45 3.23
C TYR A 67 9.17 -0.12 2.63
N PHE A 68 10.18 -0.30 3.49
CA PHE A 68 11.43 -0.92 3.08
C PHE A 68 11.21 -2.38 2.65
N ARG A 69 10.48 -3.19 3.42
CA ARG A 69 10.17 -4.58 3.04
C ARG A 69 9.44 -4.66 1.70
N ALA A 70 8.36 -3.90 1.53
CA ALA A 70 7.57 -3.87 0.32
C ALA A 70 8.42 -3.49 -0.90
N SER A 71 9.30 -2.50 -0.74
CA SER A 71 10.22 -2.08 -1.82
C SER A 71 11.12 -3.23 -2.28
N SER A 72 11.69 -4.02 -1.35
CA SER A 72 12.52 -5.18 -1.69
C SER A 72 11.76 -6.34 -2.35
N LEU A 73 10.44 -6.40 -2.18
CA LEU A 73 9.57 -7.46 -2.69
C LEU A 73 8.92 -7.11 -4.04
N MET A 74 9.15 -5.90 -4.54
CA MET A 74 8.63 -5.46 -5.83
C MET A 74 9.14 -6.37 -6.97
N PRO A 75 8.34 -6.59 -8.03
CA PRO A 75 8.75 -7.39 -9.18
C PRO A 75 10.04 -6.90 -9.83
N GLU A 76 10.79 -7.81 -10.43
CA GLU A 76 11.91 -7.43 -11.30
C GLU A 76 11.43 -6.51 -12.43
N GLY A 77 12.23 -5.49 -12.76
CA GLY A 77 11.87 -4.49 -13.76
C GLY A 77 10.92 -3.38 -13.28
N THR A 78 10.56 -3.35 -11.98
CA THR A 78 9.81 -2.24 -11.39
C THR A 78 10.55 -0.91 -11.61
N THR A 79 9.86 0.07 -12.19
CA THR A 79 10.44 1.39 -12.51
C THR A 79 10.54 2.27 -11.27
N TRP A 80 11.44 3.26 -11.29
CA TRP A 80 11.56 4.26 -10.22
C TRP A 80 10.23 4.99 -9.92
N GLN A 81 9.42 5.25 -10.94
CA GLN A 81 8.12 5.91 -10.78
C GLN A 81 7.21 5.17 -9.80
N ILE A 82 7.19 3.83 -9.84
CA ILE A 82 6.41 2.99 -8.92
C ILE A 82 6.92 3.11 -7.48
N TYR A 83 8.24 3.11 -7.26
CA TYR A 83 8.81 3.31 -5.91
C TYR A 83 8.53 4.71 -5.35
N LYS A 84 8.54 5.72 -6.22
CA LYS A 84 8.21 7.10 -5.86
C LYS A 84 6.74 7.19 -5.43
N GLU A 85 5.82 6.68 -6.24
CA GLU A 85 4.38 6.66 -5.90
C GLU A 85 4.10 5.87 -4.62
N LEU A 86 4.76 4.72 -4.43
CA LEU A 86 4.68 3.95 -3.20
C LEU A 86 5.08 4.78 -1.98
N GLY A 87 6.21 5.50 -2.06
CA GLY A 87 6.71 6.33 -0.97
C GLY A 87 5.81 7.53 -0.68
N ASP A 88 5.30 8.20 -1.72
CA ASP A 88 4.44 9.36 -1.57
C ASP A 88 3.08 8.97 -0.96
N GLN A 89 2.45 7.89 -1.44
CA GLN A 89 1.20 7.38 -0.86
C GLN A 89 1.40 6.84 0.56
N ALA A 90 2.50 6.15 0.84
CA ALA A 90 2.78 5.66 2.19
C ALA A 90 2.93 6.79 3.21
N LYS A 91 3.51 7.94 2.83
CA LYS A 91 3.59 9.13 3.70
C LYS A 91 2.20 9.67 4.02
N GLU A 92 1.34 9.84 3.00
CA GLU A 92 -0.03 10.33 3.17
C GLU A 92 -0.83 9.40 4.09
N LEU A 93 -0.82 8.10 3.80
CA LEU A 93 -1.53 7.10 4.60
C LEU A 93 -0.98 7.00 6.02
N THR A 94 0.33 7.18 6.23
CA THR A 94 0.94 7.14 7.57
C THR A 94 0.53 8.34 8.41
N ALA A 95 0.38 9.52 7.79
CA ALA A 95 -0.12 10.72 8.45
C ALA A 95 -1.58 10.54 8.91
N ASP A 96 -2.36 9.78 8.15
CA ASP A 96 -3.75 9.44 8.48
C ASP A 96 -3.86 8.33 9.54
N SER A 97 -3.14 7.21 9.35
CA SER A 97 -3.14 6.04 10.23
C SER A 97 -1.97 5.09 9.89
N ALA A 98 -1.03 4.91 10.83
CA ALA A 98 0.09 3.98 10.63
C ALA A 98 -0.34 2.52 10.31
N PRO A 99 -1.36 1.93 10.98
CA PRO A 99 -1.89 0.63 10.58
C PRO A 99 -2.45 0.58 9.15
N LEU A 100 -3.06 1.67 8.68
CA LEU A 100 -3.59 1.76 7.31
C LEU A 100 -2.45 1.73 6.29
N ALA A 101 -1.39 2.52 6.51
CA ALA A 101 -0.21 2.52 5.67
C ALA A 101 0.47 1.14 5.63
N VAL A 102 0.54 0.44 6.77
CA VAL A 102 1.07 -0.93 6.84
C VAL A 102 0.29 -1.90 5.95
N ALA A 103 -1.06 -1.84 5.95
CA ALA A 103 -1.89 -2.72 5.11
C ALA A 103 -1.68 -2.44 3.60
N PHE A 104 -1.61 -1.16 3.23
CA PHE A 104 -1.27 -0.72 1.87
C PHE A 104 0.11 -1.26 1.44
N LEU A 105 1.14 -1.00 2.24
CA LEU A 105 2.52 -1.38 1.93
C LEU A 105 2.69 -2.90 1.80
N LYS A 106 2.08 -3.68 2.70
CA LYS A 106 2.10 -5.15 2.63
C LYS A 106 1.47 -5.71 1.36
N SER A 107 0.48 -5.01 0.82
CA SER A 107 -0.28 -5.47 -0.35
C SER A 107 0.33 -4.99 -1.67
N ALA A 108 1.08 -3.89 -1.65
CA ALA A 108 1.64 -3.25 -2.85
C ALA A 108 2.46 -4.18 -3.76
N PRO A 109 3.36 -5.06 -3.25
CA PRO A 109 4.11 -5.97 -4.13
C PRO A 109 3.24 -6.99 -4.88
N LYS A 110 2.07 -7.34 -4.33
CA LYS A 110 1.10 -8.21 -5.00
C LYS A 110 0.30 -7.42 -6.04
N ILE A 111 -0.07 -6.19 -5.71
CA ILE A 111 -0.82 -5.30 -6.60
C ILE A 111 -0.03 -4.97 -7.87
N VAL A 112 1.26 -4.65 -7.75
CA VAL A 112 2.11 -4.36 -8.92
C VAL A 112 2.27 -5.58 -9.85
N LYS A 113 1.97 -6.80 -9.37
CA LYS A 113 1.96 -8.03 -10.19
C LYS A 113 0.63 -8.27 -10.90
N VAL A 114 -0.43 -7.54 -10.55
CA VAL A 114 -1.74 -7.71 -11.18
C VAL A 114 -1.67 -7.23 -12.63
N PRO A 115 -2.06 -8.05 -13.62
CA PRO A 115 -2.06 -7.63 -15.02
C PRO A 115 -2.95 -6.41 -15.25
N GLY A 116 -2.46 -5.42 -15.99
CA GLY A 116 -3.21 -4.20 -16.29
C GLY A 116 -3.27 -3.18 -15.16
N PHE A 117 -2.68 -3.47 -14.00
CA PHE A 117 -2.53 -2.48 -12.93
C PHE A 117 -1.76 -1.25 -13.42
N SER A 118 -2.33 -0.06 -13.20
CA SER A 118 -1.85 1.17 -13.83
C SER A 118 -1.27 2.20 -12.88
N SER A 119 -1.70 2.25 -11.61
CA SER A 119 -1.38 3.39 -10.72
C SER A 119 -1.44 3.01 -9.24
N ILE A 120 -0.30 3.13 -8.55
CA ILE A 120 -0.25 2.99 -7.08
C ILE A 120 -0.99 4.13 -6.41
N THR A 121 -0.94 5.32 -7.01
CA THR A 121 -1.59 6.51 -6.48
C THR A 121 -3.10 6.33 -6.43
N ASP A 122 -3.72 5.93 -7.54
CA ASP A 122 -5.19 5.80 -7.60
C ASP A 122 -5.68 4.69 -6.67
N TRP A 123 -4.96 3.57 -6.60
CA TRP A 123 -5.27 2.49 -5.66
C TRP A 123 -5.14 2.93 -4.19
N GLY A 124 -4.10 3.70 -3.85
CA GLY A 124 -3.94 4.29 -2.52
C GLY A 124 -5.10 5.20 -2.14
N VAL A 125 -5.54 6.07 -3.07
CA VAL A 125 -6.69 6.96 -2.91
C VAL A 125 -7.99 6.18 -2.68
N LEU A 126 -8.23 5.10 -3.42
CA LEU A 126 -9.41 4.24 -3.23
C LEU A 126 -9.50 3.68 -1.81
N GLY A 127 -8.41 3.10 -1.29
CA GLY A 127 -8.42 2.60 0.09
C GLY A 127 -8.54 3.73 1.12
N ARG A 128 -7.90 4.88 0.86
CA ARG A 128 -8.00 6.07 1.71
C ARG A 128 -9.44 6.60 1.80
N ASN A 129 -10.23 6.50 0.72
CA ASN A 129 -11.63 6.96 0.72
C ASN A 129 -12.51 6.24 1.75
N LEU A 130 -12.19 4.98 2.10
CA LEU A 130 -12.88 4.21 3.15
C LEU A 130 -12.47 4.63 4.57
N TYR A 131 -11.37 5.37 4.73
CA TYR A 131 -10.90 5.85 6.03
C TYR A 131 -11.59 7.15 6.47
N LYS A 132 -12.18 7.14 7.67
CA LYS A 132 -12.95 8.26 8.25
C LYS A 132 -12.40 8.71 9.62
N GLY A 133 -11.10 8.55 9.85
CA GLY A 133 -10.46 9.03 11.08
C GLY A 133 -10.67 8.15 12.32
N ASN A 134 -11.16 6.92 12.16
CA ASN A 134 -11.41 6.01 13.29
C ASN A 134 -10.91 4.58 13.00
N TRP A 135 -10.71 3.79 14.06
CA TRP A 135 -10.12 2.45 13.95
C TRP A 135 -10.97 1.47 13.13
N LYS A 136 -12.31 1.59 13.13
CA LYS A 136 -13.20 0.72 12.33
C LYS A 136 -13.02 1.01 10.84
N SER A 137 -13.03 2.28 10.46
CA SER A 137 -12.76 2.71 9.09
C SER A 137 -11.34 2.36 8.63
N SER A 138 -10.35 2.46 9.52
CA SER A 138 -8.97 2.03 9.24
C SER A 138 -8.89 0.52 9.01
N SER A 139 -9.68 -0.27 9.75
CA SER A 139 -9.74 -1.73 9.57
C SER A 139 -10.41 -2.11 8.24
N LEU A 140 -11.53 -1.46 7.88
CA LEU A 140 -12.20 -1.70 6.60
C LEU A 140 -11.29 -1.33 5.41
N ALA A 141 -10.65 -0.17 5.46
CA ALA A 141 -9.71 0.28 4.43
C ALA A 141 -8.47 -0.65 4.34
N GLY A 142 -7.97 -1.15 5.47
CA GLY A 142 -6.90 -2.14 5.50
C GLY A 142 -7.32 -3.46 4.83
N GLN A 143 -8.53 -3.96 5.14
CA GLN A 143 -9.09 -5.15 4.50
C GLN A 143 -9.25 -4.95 2.99
N PHE A 144 -9.62 -3.74 2.54
CA PHE A 144 -9.69 -3.43 1.11
C PHE A 144 -8.33 -3.59 0.45
N PHE A 145 -7.26 -3.05 1.05
CA PHE A 145 -5.90 -3.23 0.51
C PHE A 145 -5.49 -4.70 0.46
N GLU A 146 -5.82 -5.48 1.49
CA GLU A 146 -5.50 -6.92 1.56
C GLU A 146 -6.26 -7.74 0.50
N ALA A 147 -7.53 -7.41 0.22
CA ALA A 147 -8.36 -8.07 -0.78
C ALA A 147 -8.13 -7.57 -2.22
N SER A 148 -7.55 -6.38 -2.38
CA SER A 148 -7.36 -5.72 -3.67
C SER A 148 -6.63 -6.56 -4.72
N PRO A 149 -5.58 -7.36 -4.41
CA PRO A 149 -4.92 -8.18 -5.42
C PRO A 149 -5.87 -9.18 -6.10
N ASP A 150 -6.80 -9.77 -5.34
CA ASP A 150 -7.76 -10.74 -5.88
C ASP A 150 -8.92 -10.02 -6.58
N LEU A 151 -9.36 -8.87 -6.06
CA LEU A 151 -10.40 -8.05 -6.68
C LEU A 151 -9.97 -7.52 -8.05
N LEU A 152 -8.75 -7.00 -8.17
CA LEU A 152 -8.25 -6.42 -9.43
C LEU A 152 -7.90 -7.46 -10.50
N LEU A 153 -7.92 -8.76 -10.17
CA LEU A 153 -7.85 -9.82 -11.19
C LEU A 153 -9.18 -9.98 -11.95
N ILE A 154 -10.28 -9.49 -11.39
CA ILE A 154 -11.61 -9.65 -11.98
C ILE A 154 -12.30 -8.30 -12.26
N LEU A 155 -12.00 -7.26 -11.47
CA LEU A 155 -12.62 -5.95 -11.59
C LEU A 155 -11.68 -5.00 -12.34
N SER A 156 -12.28 -4.21 -13.22
CA SER A 156 -11.69 -3.00 -13.77
C SER A 156 -11.53 -1.92 -12.68
N ASN A 157 -10.79 -0.86 -13.02
CA ASN A 157 -10.63 0.30 -12.15
C ASN A 157 -11.97 1.00 -11.86
N GLU A 158 -12.88 1.04 -12.83
CA GLU A 158 -14.21 1.66 -12.68
C GLU A 158 -15.08 0.85 -11.72
N GLU A 159 -15.15 -0.47 -11.92
CA GLU A 159 -15.90 -1.37 -11.02
C GLU A 159 -15.32 -1.37 -9.60
N THR A 160 -14.00 -1.32 -9.46
CA THR A 160 -13.35 -1.22 -8.14
C THR A 160 -13.70 0.09 -7.45
N SER A 161 -13.74 1.20 -8.19
CA SER A 161 -14.16 2.50 -7.65
C SER A 161 -15.62 2.46 -7.19
N CYS A 162 -16.51 1.88 -8.00
CA CYS A 162 -17.92 1.71 -7.66
C CYS A 162 -18.11 0.78 -6.44
N LEU A 163 -17.34 -0.31 -6.32
CA LEU A 163 -17.32 -1.16 -5.14
C LEU A 163 -16.90 -0.39 -3.88
N VAL A 164 -15.87 0.45 -3.96
CA VAL A 164 -15.42 1.28 -2.85
C VAL A 164 -16.50 2.27 -2.41
N GLU A 165 -17.20 2.91 -3.35
CA GLU A 165 -18.35 3.77 -3.05
C GLU A 165 -19.47 3.01 -2.35
N PHE A 166 -19.81 1.82 -2.85
CA PHE A 166 -20.82 0.95 -2.25
C PHE A 166 -20.45 0.54 -0.82
N LEU A 167 -19.18 0.17 -0.59
CA LEU A 167 -18.68 -0.16 0.74
C LEU A 167 -18.70 1.05 1.68
N ASP A 168 -18.40 2.26 1.19
CA ASP A 168 -18.49 3.49 1.97
C ASP A 168 -19.94 3.76 2.42
N GLU A 169 -20.91 3.57 1.52
CA GLU A 169 -22.34 3.73 1.85
C GLU A 169 -22.77 2.70 2.91
N LEU A 170 -22.43 1.42 2.71
CA LEU A 170 -22.72 0.38 3.70
C LEU A 170 -22.08 0.68 5.06
N ALA A 171 -20.84 1.19 5.07
CA ALA A 171 -20.10 1.47 6.28
C ALA A 171 -20.72 2.60 7.14
N ARG A 172 -21.51 3.50 6.52
CA ARG A 172 -22.28 4.53 7.27
C ARG A 172 -23.33 3.89 8.19
N HIS A 173 -23.81 2.71 7.82
CA HIS A 173 -24.76 1.94 8.61
C HIS A 173 -24.07 0.86 9.46
N SER A 174 -23.12 0.11 8.88
CA SER A 174 -22.38 -0.94 9.58
C SER A 174 -21.05 -1.28 8.90
N TYR A 175 -19.94 -0.98 9.59
CA TYR A 175 -18.60 -1.43 9.18
C TYR A 175 -18.46 -2.96 9.13
N GLU A 176 -19.17 -3.70 9.99
CA GLU A 176 -19.13 -5.17 9.99
C GLU A 176 -19.80 -5.74 8.75
N LEU A 177 -20.90 -5.13 8.31
CA LEU A 177 -21.58 -5.52 7.07
C LEU A 177 -20.70 -5.19 5.86
N ALA A 178 -20.14 -3.98 5.79
CA ALA A 178 -19.23 -3.59 4.71
C ALA A 178 -18.02 -4.53 4.63
N ALA A 179 -17.39 -4.85 5.76
CA ALA A 179 -16.28 -5.81 5.82
C ALA A 179 -16.69 -7.22 5.36
N SER A 180 -17.86 -7.69 5.78
CA SER A 180 -18.39 -9.00 5.35
C SER A 180 -18.66 -9.02 3.84
N CYS A 181 -19.26 -7.96 3.29
CA CYS A 181 -19.48 -7.81 1.85
C CYS A 181 -18.16 -7.82 1.08
N LEU A 182 -17.16 -7.05 1.52
CA LEU A 182 -15.83 -7.02 0.91
C LEU A 182 -15.17 -8.41 0.90
N SER A 183 -15.29 -9.17 1.99
CA SER A 183 -14.65 -10.49 2.13
C SER A 183 -15.11 -11.53 1.10
N VAL A 184 -16.32 -11.37 0.55
CA VAL A 184 -16.89 -12.26 -0.47
C VAL A 184 -16.98 -11.59 -1.85
N ALA A 185 -16.59 -10.32 -1.97
CA ALA A 185 -16.82 -9.53 -3.18
C ALA A 185 -16.15 -10.14 -4.42
N ALA A 186 -14.90 -10.61 -4.28
CA ALA A 186 -14.20 -11.24 -5.39
C ALA A 186 -14.92 -12.51 -5.89
N GLU A 187 -15.39 -13.35 -4.97
CA GLU A 187 -16.14 -14.56 -5.33
C GLU A 187 -17.46 -14.22 -6.00
N VAL A 188 -18.27 -13.35 -5.38
CA VAL A 188 -19.62 -13.02 -5.86
C VAL A 188 -19.58 -12.29 -7.20
N LEU A 189 -18.73 -11.27 -7.34
CA LEU A 189 -18.61 -10.51 -8.60
C LEU A 189 -17.95 -11.35 -9.70
N GLY A 190 -17.10 -12.30 -9.34
CA GLY A 190 -16.50 -13.26 -10.26
C GLY A 190 -17.51 -14.23 -10.89
N LEU A 191 -18.67 -14.44 -10.25
CA LEU A 191 -19.77 -15.24 -10.80
C LEU A 191 -20.63 -14.47 -11.81
N LEU A 192 -20.53 -13.14 -11.84
CA LEU A 192 -21.26 -12.30 -12.79
C LEU A 192 -20.51 -12.19 -14.11
N GLU A 193 -21.27 -12.06 -15.19
CA GLU A 193 -20.70 -11.63 -16.48
C GLU A 193 -20.12 -10.22 -16.34
N GLU A 194 -19.00 -9.96 -17.03
CA GLU A 194 -18.28 -8.68 -16.95
C GLU A 194 -19.20 -7.48 -17.26
N ALA A 195 -20.11 -7.63 -18.23
CA ALA A 195 -21.07 -6.59 -18.59
C ALA A 195 -22.09 -6.24 -17.48
N ASP A 196 -22.34 -7.15 -16.54
CA ASP A 196 -23.37 -7.00 -15.51
C ASP A 196 -22.83 -6.45 -14.19
N ARG A 197 -21.53 -6.61 -13.92
CA ARG A 197 -20.90 -6.26 -12.63
C ARG A 197 -21.11 -4.81 -12.23
N LEU A 198 -20.86 -3.87 -13.14
CA LEU A 198 -21.04 -2.44 -12.84
C LEU A 198 -22.49 -2.10 -12.55
N SER A 199 -23.43 -2.68 -13.30
CA SER A 199 -24.88 -2.51 -13.06
C SER A 199 -25.31 -3.12 -11.72
N TYR A 200 -24.74 -4.26 -11.35
CA TYR A 200 -24.97 -4.90 -10.05
C TYR A 200 -24.47 -4.05 -8.88
N LEU A 201 -23.26 -3.49 -8.99
CA LEU A 201 -22.67 -2.63 -7.94
C LEU A 201 -23.43 -1.31 -7.80
N SER A 202 -23.77 -0.67 -8.92
CA SER A 202 -24.47 0.62 -8.93
C SER A 202 -25.93 0.52 -8.52
N PHE A 203 -26.57 -0.65 -8.61
CA PHE A 203 -27.94 -0.84 -8.10
C PHE A 203 -28.07 -0.60 -6.59
N GLY A 204 -26.97 -0.81 -5.84
CA GLY A 204 -26.92 -0.63 -4.39
C GLY A 204 -26.55 0.78 -3.92
N LEU A 205 -26.28 1.71 -4.85
CA LEU A 205 -25.92 3.11 -4.61
C LEU A 205 -27.13 4.03 -4.85
#